data_AF-A0AA37MH33-F1
#
_entry.id   AF-A0AA37MH33-F1
#
_cell.length_a   1.000
_cell.length_b   1.000
_cell.length_c   1.000
_cell.angle_alpha   90.00
_cell.angle_beta   90.00
_cell.angle_gamma   90.00
#
_symmetry.space_group_name_H-M   'P 1'
#
loop_
_entity.id
_entity.type
_entity.pdbx_description
1 polymer ?
#
loop_
_entity_poly.entity_id
_entity_poly.type
_entity_poly.pdbx_seq_one_letter_code
_entity_poly.pdbx_strand_id
1 'polypeptide(L)'
;MLELSGDAVLIVVEVDTQEEERIVLTAKDFHTEKRSMLDDDVMRDDEDGEYVADVSALGYDFRIVATPPNNLEIEDDPEEIRVEIAENHIEFFEPTDGDDEIED
;
A
#
# COMPACT_ATOMS: atom_id res chain seq x y z
N MET A 1 9.21 12.71 2.17
CA MET A 1 8.04 11.88 1.84
C MET A 1 8.21 11.45 0.41
N LEU A 2 8.51 10.17 0.21
CA LEU A 2 8.60 9.56 -1.12
C LEU A 2 7.26 9.73 -1.87
N GLU A 3 7.25 9.47 -3.16
CA GLU A 3 6.02 9.30 -3.94
C GLU A 3 5.94 7.84 -4.37
N LEU A 4 4.72 7.29 -4.34
CA LEU A 4 4.43 5.93 -4.78
C LEU A 4 4.03 5.96 -6.26
N SER A 5 4.56 5.06 -7.07
CA SER A 5 4.16 4.85 -8.47
C SER A 5 4.10 3.36 -8.78
N GLY A 6 3.48 3.04 -9.91
CA GLY A 6 3.30 1.69 -10.39
C GLY A 6 1.96 1.09 -10.01
N ASP A 7 1.91 -0.23 -10.10
CA ASP A 7 0.74 -1.06 -9.88
C ASP A 7 1.09 -2.35 -9.16
N ALA A 8 0.11 -2.91 -8.46
CA ALA A 8 0.17 -4.24 -7.89
C ALA A 8 -1.09 -5.01 -8.24
N VAL A 9 -0.93 -6.30 -8.50
CA VAL A 9 -2.04 -7.21 -8.79
C VAL A 9 -2.19 -8.17 -7.63
N LEU A 10 -3.40 -8.19 -7.07
CA LEU A 10 -3.80 -9.11 -6.02
C LEU A 10 -4.77 -10.14 -6.59
N ILE A 11 -4.64 -11.36 -6.11
CA ILE A 11 -5.61 -12.45 -6.30
C ILE A 11 -6.16 -12.78 -4.92
N VAL A 12 -7.45 -12.56 -4.74
CA VAL A 12 -8.18 -12.91 -3.52
C VAL A 12 -8.93 -14.20 -3.77
N VAL A 13 -8.74 -15.19 -2.90
CA VAL A 13 -9.36 -16.51 -3.02
C VAL A 13 -10.17 -16.80 -1.76
N GLU A 14 -11.48 -17.03 -1.89
CA GLU A 14 -12.29 -17.48 -0.77
C GLU A 14 -11.97 -18.94 -0.44
N VAL A 15 -11.67 -19.24 0.82
CA VAL A 15 -11.19 -20.56 1.26
C VAL A 15 -12.27 -21.63 1.10
N ASP A 16 -13.53 -21.33 1.43
CA ASP A 16 -14.63 -22.30 1.42
C ASP A 16 -15.13 -22.63 0.01
N THR A 17 -15.40 -21.62 -0.82
CA THR A 17 -15.94 -21.83 -2.17
C THR A 17 -14.87 -21.96 -3.26
N GLN A 18 -13.63 -21.57 -2.97
CA GLN A 18 -12.55 -21.43 -3.97
C GLN A 18 -12.89 -20.41 -5.06
N GLU A 19 -13.75 -19.43 -4.75
CA GLU A 19 -14.02 -18.30 -5.65
C GLU A 19 -12.81 -17.36 -5.68
N GLU A 20 -12.43 -16.90 -6.87
CA GLU A 20 -11.25 -16.06 -7.09
C GLU A 20 -11.66 -14.70 -7.65
N GLU A 21 -11.14 -13.63 -7.06
CA GLU A 21 -11.31 -12.26 -7.54
C GLU A 21 -9.95 -11.59 -7.72
N ARG A 22 -9.77 -10.94 -8.88
CA ARG A 22 -8.52 -10.24 -9.22
C ARG A 22 -8.71 -8.74 -9.03
N ILE A 23 -7.81 -8.14 -8.28
CA ILE A 23 -7.80 -6.71 -7.98
C ILE A 23 -6.51 -6.10 -8.52
N VAL A 24 -6.63 -4.92 -9.12
CA VAL A 24 -5.48 -4.12 -9.56
C VAL A 24 -5.45 -2.87 -8.72
N LEU A 25 -4.40 -2.72 -7.92
CA LEU A 25 -4.13 -1.52 -7.15
C LEU A 25 -3.14 -0.66 -7.89
N THR A 26 -3.40 0.64 -7.94
CA THR A 26 -2.49 1.64 -8.49
C THR A 26 -2.06 2.59 -7.39
N ALA A 27 -1.00 3.35 -7.63
CA ALA A 27 -0.55 4.37 -6.68
C ALA A 27 -1.62 5.37 -6.21
N LYS A 28 -2.70 5.55 -6.98
CA LYS A 28 -3.80 6.45 -6.62
C LYS A 28 -4.76 5.86 -5.59
N ASP A 29 -4.77 4.55 -5.47
CA ASP A 29 -5.59 3.83 -4.48
C ASP A 29 -4.96 3.90 -3.09
N PHE A 30 -3.65 4.15 -3.03
CA PHE A 30 -2.92 4.34 -1.79
C PHE A 30 -3.05 5.78 -1.27
N HIS A 31 -3.26 5.91 0.04
CA HIS A 31 -3.20 7.17 0.76
C HIS A 31 -2.17 7.05 1.90
N THR A 32 -1.56 8.17 2.27
CA THR A 32 -0.56 8.18 3.34
C THR A 32 -1.24 8.32 4.70
N GLU A 33 -1.07 7.31 5.54
CA GLU A 33 -1.49 7.39 6.94
C GLU A 33 -0.29 7.77 7.83
N LYS A 34 -0.51 8.76 8.69
CA LYS A 34 0.47 9.12 9.73
C LYS A 34 0.27 8.18 10.91
N ARG A 35 1.27 7.36 11.25
CA ARG A 35 1.30 6.70 12.58
C ARG A 35 1.17 7.77 13.65
N SER A 36 0.03 7.79 14.36
CA SER A 36 -0.13 8.66 15.52
C SER A 36 0.90 8.24 16.58
N MET A 37 1.91 9.07 16.76
CA MET A 37 2.94 8.98 17.81
C MET A 37 2.30 9.08 19.20
N LEU A 38 1.70 7.99 19.70
CA LEU A 38 1.14 7.94 21.05
C LEU A 38 1.80 6.91 21.98
N ASP A 39 2.86 6.22 21.55
CA ASP A 39 3.69 5.44 22.48
C ASP A 39 5.18 5.78 22.35
N ASP A 40 5.72 6.10 23.52
CA ASP A 40 7.05 6.57 23.91
C ASP A 40 8.28 6.05 23.13
N ASP A 41 9.22 6.97 22.89
CA ASP A 41 10.68 6.76 22.94
C ASP A 41 11.40 5.88 21.89
N VAL A 42 10.99 5.93 20.61
CA VAL A 42 11.93 5.57 19.53
C VAL A 42 11.81 6.53 18.35
N MET A 43 12.69 7.54 18.31
CA MET A 43 12.94 8.33 17.10
C MET A 43 13.54 7.41 16.04
N ARG A 44 12.69 6.78 15.21
CA ARG A 44 13.12 6.28 13.90
C ARG A 44 13.02 7.47 12.96
N ASP A 45 14.16 7.85 12.38
CA ASP A 45 14.31 8.95 11.41
C ASP A 45 13.51 8.75 10.10
N ASP A 46 12.82 7.61 9.94
CA ASP A 46 11.94 7.34 8.80
C ASP A 46 10.56 7.99 9.02
N GLU A 47 10.51 9.32 8.89
CA GLU A 47 9.29 10.15 8.89
C GLU A 47 8.47 10.00 7.58
N ASP A 48 8.63 8.88 6.86
CA ASP A 48 7.86 8.54 5.67
C ASP A 48 6.60 7.78 6.12
N GLY A 49 5.42 8.40 5.97
CA GLY A 49 4.14 7.79 6.29
C GLY A 49 3.93 6.47 5.55
N GLU A 50 3.10 5.58 6.12
CA GLU A 50 2.75 4.31 5.49
C GLU A 50 1.75 4.57 4.36
N TYR A 51 1.95 3.93 3.20
CA TYR A 51 0.98 3.99 2.10
C TYR A 51 -0.02 2.87 2.29
N VAL A 52 -1.27 3.22 2.54
CA VAL A 52 -2.33 2.26 2.83
C VAL A 52 -3.37 2.33 1.72
N ALA A 53 -3.81 1.17 1.24
CA ALA A 53 -4.97 1.03 0.37
C ALA A 53 -6.02 0.16 1.05
N ASP A 54 -7.24 0.69 1.20
CA ASP A 54 -8.40 -0.09 1.65
C ASP A 54 -8.98 -0.85 0.46
N VAL A 55 -9.12 -2.16 0.61
CA VAL A 55 -9.52 -3.05 -0.47
C VAL A 55 -10.70 -3.91 -0.04
N SER A 56 -11.72 -3.97 -0.88
CA SER A 56 -12.89 -4.84 -0.69
C SER A 56 -12.97 -5.86 -1.81
N ALA A 57 -13.02 -7.15 -1.48
CA ALA A 57 -13.21 -8.23 -2.43
C ALA A 57 -13.94 -9.43 -1.83
N LEU A 58 -14.72 -10.11 -2.66
CA LEU A 58 -15.55 -11.26 -2.26
C LEU A 58 -16.45 -10.98 -1.03
N GLY A 59 -16.79 -9.70 -0.79
CA GLY A 59 -17.59 -9.26 0.36
C GLY A 59 -16.81 -9.05 1.67
N TYR A 60 -15.47 -9.12 1.62
CA TYR A 60 -14.58 -8.86 2.75
C TYR A 60 -13.76 -7.59 2.52
N ASP A 61 -13.44 -6.88 3.59
CA ASP A 61 -12.61 -5.68 3.59
C ASP A 61 -11.26 -6.01 4.25
N PHE A 62 -10.15 -5.61 3.63
CA PHE A 62 -8.78 -5.76 4.13
C PHE A 62 -7.91 -4.59 3.68
N ARG A 63 -6.72 -4.45 4.27
CA ARG A 63 -5.82 -3.34 3.97
C ARG A 63 -4.52 -3.83 3.35
N ILE A 64 -3.98 -3.03 2.44
CA ILE A 64 -2.68 -3.25 1.82
C ILE A 64 -1.77 -2.12 2.18
N VAL A 65 -0.66 -2.44 2.85
CA VAL A 65 0.35 -1.48 3.29
C VAL A 65 1.57 -1.61 2.39
N ALA A 66 1.88 -0.55 1.66
CA ALA A 66 3.09 -0.44 0.87
C ALA A 66 4.19 0.28 1.66
N THR A 67 5.32 -0.39 1.84
CA THR A 67 6.51 0.14 2.51
C THR A 67 7.72 0.13 1.59
N PRO A 68 8.57 1.18 1.61
CA PRO A 68 9.82 1.18 0.86
C PRO A 68 10.73 -0.01 1.25
N PRO A 69 11.55 -0.54 0.32
CA PRO A 69 11.75 -0.06 -1.05
C PRO A 69 10.74 -0.56 -2.09
N ASN A 70 9.99 -1.63 -1.82
CA ASN A 70 8.99 -2.25 -2.73
C ASN A 70 8.19 -3.37 -2.03
N ASN A 71 7.98 -3.23 -0.73
CA ASN A 71 7.31 -4.22 0.08
C ASN A 71 5.80 -3.96 0.13
N LEU A 72 5.01 -5.04 0.08
CA LEU A 72 3.55 -5.01 0.22
C LEU A 72 3.17 -5.99 1.31
N GLU A 73 2.51 -5.47 2.34
CA GLU A 73 2.00 -6.24 3.47
C GLU A 73 0.47 -6.19 3.42
N ILE A 74 -0.17 -7.31 3.77
CA ILE A 74 -1.62 -7.37 3.92
C ILE A 74 -1.90 -7.28 5.41
N GLU A 75 -2.74 -6.32 5.80
CA GLU A 75 -3.24 -6.17 7.15
C GLU A 75 -4.76 -6.41 7.18
N ASP A 76 -5.25 -6.81 8.35
CA ASP A 76 -6.67 -7.10 8.57
C ASP A 76 -7.22 -8.17 7.61
N ASP A 77 -6.41 -9.18 7.25
CA ASP A 77 -6.86 -10.28 6.41
C ASP A 77 -7.85 -11.20 7.16
N PRO A 78 -9.08 -11.41 6.65
CA PRO A 78 -10.01 -12.39 7.19
C PRO A 78 -9.53 -13.81 6.95
N GLU A 79 -9.75 -14.71 7.92
CA GLU A 79 -9.39 -16.13 7.81
C GLU A 79 -10.14 -16.86 6.67
N GLU A 80 -11.26 -16.29 6.23
CA GLU A 80 -12.13 -16.80 5.16
C GLU A 80 -11.59 -16.55 3.75
N ILE A 81 -10.63 -15.64 3.59
CA ILE A 81 -10.00 -15.36 2.30
C ILE A 81 -8.48 -15.54 2.38
N ARG A 82 -7.88 -15.81 1.23
CA ARG A 82 -6.44 -15.82 1.05
C ARG A 82 -6.08 -14.80 -0.01
N VAL A 83 -5.27 -13.81 0.37
CA VAL A 83 -4.77 -12.79 -0.55
C VAL A 83 -3.37 -13.18 -1.03
N GLU A 84 -3.17 -13.23 -2.34
CA GLU A 84 -1.88 -13.50 -2.98
C GLU A 84 -1.48 -12.32 -3.86
N ILE A 85 -0.25 -11.83 -3.68
CA ILE A 85 0.32 -10.79 -4.55
C ILE A 85 0.85 -11.47 -5.80
N ALA A 86 0.14 -11.33 -6.92
CA ALA A 86 0.50 -11.95 -8.18
C ALA A 86 1.58 -11.15 -8.93
N GLU A 87 1.47 -9.83 -8.93
CA GLU A 87 2.43 -8.91 -9.57
C GLU A 87 2.65 -7.70 -8.66
N ASN A 88 3.90 -7.24 -8.55
CA ASN A 88 4.26 -6.06 -7.76
C ASN A 88 5.24 -5.21 -8.57
N HIS A 89 4.76 -4.08 -9.09
CA HIS A 89 5.53 -3.07 -9.79
C HIS A 89 5.57 -1.74 -9.00
N ILE A 90 5.32 -1.79 -7.69
CA ILE A 90 5.34 -0.62 -6.84
C ILE A 90 6.78 -0.13 -6.65
N GLU A 91 6.98 1.15 -6.92
CA GLU A 91 8.26 1.84 -6.75
C GLU A 91 8.06 3.12 -5.94
N PHE A 92 9.07 3.44 -5.12
CA PHE A 92 9.12 4.66 -4.32
C PHE A 92 10.22 5.56 -4.85
N PHE A 93 9.89 6.81 -5.14
CA PHE A 93 10.84 7.81 -5.66
C PHE A 93 10.81 9.04 -4.77
N GLU A 94 11.96 9.70 -4.63
CA GLU A 94 12.00 11.02 -4.00
C GLU A 94 11.22 11.98 -4.91
N PRO A 95 10.28 12.77 -4.37
CA PRO A 95 9.67 13.84 -5.14
C PRO A 95 10.82 14.74 -5.60
N THR A 96 10.94 14.94 -6.90
CA THR A 96 11.84 15.97 -7.43
C THR A 96 11.25 17.30 -6.99
N ASP A 97 11.75 17.85 -5.87
CA ASP A 97 11.57 19.26 -5.51
C ASP A 97 11.83 20.08 -6.77
N GLY A 98 10.82 20.87 -7.15
CA GLY A 98 10.67 21.39 -8.50
C GLY A 98 11.93 22.04 -9.10
N ASP A 99 12.23 21.64 -10.34
CA ASP A 99 12.94 22.47 -11.31
C ASP A 99 11.94 23.50 -11.88
N ASP A 100 11.33 24.31 -11.00
CA ASP A 100 10.59 25.51 -11.39
C ASP A 100 11.14 26.68 -10.55
N GLU A 101 12.47 26.87 -10.66
CA GLU A 101 13.05 28.20 -10.58
C GLU A 101 12.54 29.00 -11.79
N ILE A 102 11.30 29.48 -11.73
CA ILE A 102 10.88 30.63 -12.54
C ILE A 102 11.55 31.89 -11.97
N GLU A 103 12.84 32.06 -12.26
CA GLU A 103 13.45 33.37 -12.37
C GLU A 103 13.11 33.95 -13.76
N ASP A 104 12.10 34.82 -13.83
CA ASP A 104 12.16 36.15 -14.49
C ASP A 104 10.92 37.02 -14.16
#